data_AF-A0A7W0TPR1-F1
#
_entry.id   AF-A0A7W0TPR1-F1
#
_cell.length_a   1.000
_cell.length_b   1.000
_cell.length_c   1.000
_cell.angle_alpha   90.00
_cell.angle_beta   90.00
_cell.angle_gamma   90.00
#
_symmetry.space_group_name_H-M   'P 1'
#
loop_
_entity.id
_entity.type
_entity.pdbx_description
1 polymer ?
#
loop_
_entity_poly.entity_id
_entity_poly.type
_entity_poly.pdbx_seq_one_letter_code
_entity_poly.pdbx_strand_id
1 'polypeptide(L)'
;MAVPSLGPTLLVVAETPRAPAAHPRNVLVGHLVGLGAGLIGLLVTGLRSHPSAVQEGLTGRRLVAVCLAIGLTALLLQIIRRPHPPAGATTLIVALGILRTTHQLQTMALAIVGVAAVAALVHLRTSTSTAPT
;
A
#
# COMPACT_ATOMS: atom_id res chain seq x y z
N MET A 1 13.13 -6.05 7.28
CA MET A 1 12.36 -6.84 6.29
C MET A 1 12.20 -5.98 5.04
N ALA A 2 12.48 -6.50 3.85
CA ALA A 2 12.11 -5.80 2.62
C ALA A 2 10.59 -5.72 2.53
N VAL A 3 10.07 -4.60 2.02
CA VAL A 3 8.64 -4.39 1.84
C VAL A 3 8.35 -4.41 0.33
N PRO A 4 7.93 -5.55 -0.23
CA PRO A 4 7.85 -5.74 -1.67
C PRO A 4 6.96 -4.70 -2.38
N SER A 5 5.91 -4.20 -1.71
CA SER A 5 5.00 -3.21 -2.28
C SER A 5 5.63 -1.82 -2.47
N LEU A 6 6.76 -1.51 -1.82
CA LEU A 6 7.39 -0.19 -1.94
C LEU A 6 8.27 -0.06 -3.19
N GLY A 7 8.70 -1.18 -3.78
CA GLY A 7 9.45 -1.18 -5.04
C GLY A 7 8.66 -0.49 -6.17
N PRO A 8 7.45 -0.98 -6.51
CA PRO A 8 6.61 -0.34 -7.53
C PRO A 8 6.25 1.12 -7.20
N THR A 9 6.10 1.47 -5.92
CA THR A 9 5.91 2.87 -5.50
C THR A 9 7.09 3.74 -5.88
N LEU A 10 8.31 3.29 -5.57
CA LEU A 10 9.53 4.01 -5.92
C LEU A 10 9.73 4.09 -7.44
N LEU A 11 9.38 3.03 -8.19
CA LEU A 11 9.41 3.05 -9.65
C LEU A 11 8.44 4.09 -10.23
N VAL A 12 7.19 4.14 -9.75
CA VAL A 12 6.22 5.16 -10.18
C VAL A 12 6.70 6.57 -9.85
N VAL A 13 7.29 6.77 -8.67
CA VAL A 13 7.87 8.06 -8.25
C VAL A 13 9.07 8.46 -9.10
N ALA A 14 9.93 7.50 -9.48
CA ALA A 14 11.14 7.76 -10.26
C ALA A 14 10.84 7.96 -11.76
N GLU A 15 10.03 7.09 -12.35
CA GLU A 15 9.74 7.06 -13.78
C GLU A 15 8.64 8.04 -14.18
N THR A 16 7.65 8.25 -13.31
CA THR A 16 6.48 9.12 -13.59
C THR A 16 6.22 10.12 -12.46
N PRO A 17 7.20 10.96 -12.08
CA PRO A 17 7.13 11.82 -10.88
C PRO A 17 5.96 12.83 -10.88
N ARG A 18 5.42 13.15 -12.06
CA ARG A 18 4.28 14.06 -12.23
C ARG A 18 2.92 13.37 -12.28
N ALA A 19 2.88 12.05 -12.33
CA ALA A 19 1.62 11.31 -12.32
C ALA A 19 0.92 11.47 -10.96
N PRO A 20 -0.42 11.51 -10.91
CA PRO A 20 -1.16 11.54 -9.65
C PRO A 20 -0.77 10.42 -8.69
N ALA A 21 -0.39 9.25 -9.21
CA ALA A 21 0.05 8.11 -8.40
C ALA A 21 1.39 8.33 -7.68
N ALA A 22 2.26 9.20 -8.19
CA ALA A 22 3.53 9.58 -7.57
C ALA A 22 3.38 10.69 -6.52
N HIS A 23 2.21 11.36 -6.46
CA HIS A 23 2.01 12.48 -5.54
C HIS A 23 2.17 12.01 -4.08
N PRO A 24 2.95 12.72 -3.23
CA PRO A 24 3.33 12.23 -1.89
C PRO A 24 2.14 11.89 -1.01
N ARG A 25 1.09 12.72 -1.06
CA ARG A 25 -0.17 12.48 -0.36
C ARG A 25 -0.88 11.22 -0.85
N ASN A 26 -0.83 10.92 -2.14
CA ASN A 26 -1.48 9.73 -2.70
C ASN A 26 -0.69 8.47 -2.37
N VAL A 27 0.65 8.54 -2.33
CA VAL A 27 1.51 7.46 -1.83
C VAL A 27 1.14 7.11 -0.38
N LEU A 28 1.16 8.11 0.51
CA LEU A 28 0.86 7.91 1.93
C LEU A 28 -0.57 7.38 2.15
N VAL A 29 -1.57 8.09 1.64
CA VAL A 29 -2.98 7.71 1.81
C VAL A 29 -3.27 6.36 1.16
N GLY A 30 -2.71 6.11 -0.03
CA GLY A 30 -2.85 4.86 -0.77
C GLY A 30 -2.47 3.66 0.08
N HIS A 31 -1.24 3.65 0.58
CA HIS A 31 -0.75 2.53 1.38
C HIS A 31 -1.44 2.41 2.74
N LEU A 32 -1.84 3.52 3.38
CA LEU A 32 -2.61 3.46 4.64
C LEU A 32 -3.99 2.84 4.43
N VAL A 33 -4.67 3.20 3.33
CA VAL A 33 -5.93 2.56 2.93
C VAL A 33 -5.71 1.07 2.67
N GLY A 34 -4.65 0.71 1.94
CA GLY A 34 -4.35 -0.69 1.66
C GLY A 34 -4.05 -1.51 2.91
N LEU A 35 -3.27 -0.96 3.84
CA LEU A 35 -2.94 -1.59 5.12
C LEU A 35 -4.20 -1.81 5.98
N GLY A 36 -5.04 -0.78 6.08
CA GLY A 36 -6.31 -0.85 6.80
C GLY A 36 -7.27 -1.86 6.18
N ALA A 37 -7.43 -1.84 4.85
CA ALA A 37 -8.32 -2.76 4.14
C ALA A 37 -7.86 -4.22 4.25
N GLY A 38 -6.55 -4.47 4.15
CA GLY A 38 -5.98 -5.80 4.38
C GLY A 38 -6.25 -6.31 5.80
N LEU A 39 -6.10 -5.44 6.81
CA LEU A 39 -6.39 -5.78 8.19
C LEU A 39 -7.87 -6.05 8.42
N ILE A 40 -8.77 -5.24 7.84
CA ILE A 40 -10.22 -5.46 7.87
C ILE A 40 -10.56 -6.83 7.27
N GLY A 41 -9.97 -7.19 6.12
CA GLY A 41 -10.18 -8.50 5.51
C GLY A 41 -9.80 -9.66 6.44
N LEU A 42 -8.65 -9.56 7.14
CA LEU A 42 -8.24 -10.55 8.14
C LEU A 42 -9.18 -10.60 9.36
N LEU A 43 -9.65 -9.45 9.83
CA LEU A 43 -10.54 -9.35 10.99
C LEU A 43 -11.92 -9.96 10.69
N VAL A 44 -12.54 -9.56 9.57
CA VAL A 44 -13.85 -10.05 9.13
C VAL A 44 -13.84 -11.58 8.93
N THR A 45 -12.73 -12.12 8.45
CA THR A 45 -12.59 -13.57 8.22
C THR A 45 -12.03 -14.32 9.41
N GLY A 46 -11.70 -13.66 10.53
CA GLY A 46 -11.13 -14.28 11.73
C GLY A 46 -9.73 -14.87 11.53
N LEU A 47 -8.96 -14.36 10.56
CA LEU A 47 -7.65 -14.89 10.16
C LEU A 47 -6.45 -14.13 10.74
N ARG A 48 -6.69 -13.14 11.60
CA ARG A 48 -5.66 -12.23 12.14
C ARG A 48 -4.54 -12.93 12.91
N SER A 49 -4.84 -14.05 13.58
CA SER A 49 -3.91 -14.87 14.35
C SER A 49 -3.46 -16.15 13.64
N HIS A 50 -4.05 -16.48 12.48
CA HIS A 50 -3.69 -17.65 11.69
C HIS A 50 -2.34 -17.48 10.98
N PRO A 51 -1.60 -18.57 10.68
CA PRO A 51 -0.48 -18.60 9.75
C PRO A 51 -0.76 -17.89 8.42
N SER A 52 0.31 -17.52 7.69
CA SER A 52 0.14 -16.82 6.40
C SER A 52 -0.27 -17.80 5.31
N ALA A 53 -0.78 -17.27 4.20
CA ALA A 53 -1.07 -18.07 3.01
C ALA A 53 0.19 -18.75 2.42
N VAL A 54 1.39 -18.27 2.76
CA VAL A 54 2.65 -18.93 2.38
C VAL A 54 2.85 -20.24 3.15
N GLN A 55 2.34 -20.31 4.38
CA GLN A 55 2.50 -21.48 5.25
C GLN A 55 1.36 -22.49 5.10
N GLU A 56 0.12 -22.00 4.94
CA GLU A 56 -1.09 -22.83 4.88
C GLU A 56 -1.68 -22.98 3.47
N GLY A 57 -1.12 -22.27 2.48
CA GLY A 57 -1.74 -22.12 1.17
C GLY A 57 -2.94 -21.17 1.18
N LEU A 58 -3.60 -21.07 0.02
CA LEU A 58 -4.75 -20.20 -0.17
C LEU A 58 -6.05 -20.94 0.16
N THR A 59 -6.53 -20.78 1.40
CA THR A 59 -7.81 -21.35 1.86
C THR A 59 -9.00 -20.52 1.39
N GLY A 60 -10.22 -21.09 1.40
CA GLY A 60 -11.45 -20.36 1.02
C GLY A 60 -11.69 -19.10 1.87
N ARG A 61 -11.48 -19.18 3.20
CA ARG A 61 -11.54 -18.00 4.09
C ARG A 61 -10.49 -16.94 3.72
N ARG A 62 -9.29 -17.37 3.33
CA ARG A 62 -8.21 -16.46 2.89
C ARG A 62 -8.57 -15.77 1.59
N LEU A 63 -9.16 -16.50 0.64
CA LEU A 63 -9.63 -15.94 -0.63
C LEU A 63 -10.68 -14.84 -0.38
N VAL A 64 -11.64 -15.09 0.52
CA VAL A 64 -12.62 -14.08 0.93
C VAL A 64 -11.93 -12.85 1.54
N ALA A 65 -10.95 -13.05 2.43
CA ALA A 65 -10.20 -11.95 3.04
C ALA A 65 -9.50 -11.07 1.99
N VAL A 66 -8.85 -11.71 1.00
CA VAL A 66 -8.15 -11.05 -0.10
C VAL A 66 -9.12 -10.28 -0.99
N CYS A 67 -10.21 -10.91 -1.44
CA CYS A 67 -11.20 -10.28 -2.31
C CYS A 67 -11.86 -9.07 -1.63
N LEU A 68 -12.26 -9.20 -0.36
CA LEU A 68 -12.84 -8.09 0.41
C LEU A 68 -11.83 -6.94 0.56
N ALA A 69 -10.59 -7.25 0.95
CA ALA A 69 -9.58 -6.24 1.19
C ALA A 69 -9.20 -5.47 -0.10
N ILE A 70 -8.98 -6.18 -1.21
CA ILE A 70 -8.59 -5.53 -2.48
C ILE A 70 -9.75 -4.73 -3.08
N GLY A 71 -10.98 -5.26 -3.01
CA GLY A 71 -12.18 -4.54 -3.42
C GLY A 71 -12.39 -3.27 -2.60
N LEU A 72 -12.24 -3.36 -1.27
CA LEU A 72 -12.33 -2.20 -0.39
C LEU A 72 -11.24 -1.16 -0.67
N THR A 73 -10.01 -1.60 -0.92
CA THR A 73 -8.91 -0.70 -1.31
C THR A 73 -9.25 0.05 -2.60
N ALA A 74 -9.64 -0.69 -3.65
CA ALA A 74 -9.98 -0.11 -4.94
C ALA A 74 -11.15 0.88 -4.83
N LEU A 75 -12.20 0.51 -4.09
CA LEU A 75 -13.36 1.36 -3.86
C LEU A 75 -12.98 2.64 -3.11
N LEU A 76 -12.27 2.51 -1.98
CA LEU A 76 -11.91 3.67 -1.16
C LEU A 76 -11.02 4.64 -1.92
N LEU A 77 -9.99 4.15 -2.65
CA LEU A 77 -9.11 5.02 -3.44
C LEU A 77 -9.84 5.77 -4.55
N GLN A 78 -10.87 5.15 -5.15
CA GLN A 78 -11.75 5.81 -6.12
C GLN A 78 -12.61 6.89 -5.46
N ILE A 79 -13.26 6.57 -4.34
CA ILE A 79 -14.13 7.52 -3.60
C ILE A 79 -13.34 8.76 -3.17
N ILE A 80 -12.16 8.57 -2.57
CA ILE A 80 -11.33 9.67 -2.06
C ILE A 80 -10.48 10.34 -3.15
N ARG A 81 -10.53 9.84 -4.39
CA ARG A 81 -9.77 10.31 -5.55
C ARG A 81 -8.26 10.38 -5.31
N ARG A 82 -7.71 9.33 -4.68
CA ARG A 82 -6.28 9.19 -4.39
C ARG A 82 -5.74 7.97 -5.12
N PRO A 83 -5.58 8.02 -6.45
CA PRO A 83 -5.06 6.89 -7.20
C PRO A 83 -3.65 6.59 -6.71
N HIS A 84 -3.45 5.36 -6.24
CA HIS A 84 -2.12 4.85 -5.94
C HIS A 84 -2.12 3.32 -6.12
N PRO A 85 -2.11 2.83 -7.38
CA PRO A 85 -2.16 1.39 -7.67
C PRO A 85 -1.16 0.52 -6.88
N PRO A 86 0.09 0.97 -6.59
CA PRO A 86 1.02 0.19 -5.75
C PRO A 86 0.49 -0.18 -4.36
N ALA A 87 -0.48 0.58 -3.82
CA ALA A 87 -1.14 0.24 -2.56
C ALA A 87 -1.82 -1.14 -2.58
N GLY A 88 -2.28 -1.60 -3.75
CA GLY A 88 -2.91 -2.92 -3.89
C GLY A 88 -1.98 -4.05 -3.42
N ALA A 89 -0.68 -3.95 -3.68
CA ALA A 89 0.29 -4.92 -3.18
C ALA A 89 0.38 -4.90 -1.64
N THR A 90 0.32 -3.73 -1.00
CA THR A 90 0.26 -3.63 0.46
C THR A 90 -0.98 -4.32 1.01
N THR A 91 -2.14 -4.09 0.39
CA THR A 91 -3.39 -4.77 0.75
C THR A 91 -3.26 -6.28 0.70
N LEU A 92 -2.71 -6.81 -0.40
CA LEU A 92 -2.54 -8.25 -0.58
C LEU A 92 -1.56 -8.84 0.43
N ILE A 93 -0.43 -8.18 0.69
CA ILE A 93 0.56 -8.63 1.68
C ILE A 93 -0.08 -8.79 3.07
N VAL A 94 -0.93 -7.84 3.47
CA VAL A 94 -1.63 -7.92 4.77
C VAL A 94 -2.74 -8.97 4.72
N ALA A 95 -3.59 -8.99 3.69
CA ALA A 95 -4.72 -9.94 3.58
C ALA A 95 -4.27 -11.41 3.43
N LEU A 96 -3.10 -11.66 2.85
CA LEU A 96 -2.45 -12.97 2.81
C LEU A 96 -1.78 -13.34 4.15
N GLY A 97 -1.77 -12.43 5.12
CA GLY A 97 -1.21 -12.63 6.44
C GLY A 97 0.32 -12.59 6.49
N ILE A 98 0.99 -12.07 5.45
CA ILE A 98 2.46 -12.00 5.37
C ILE A 98 3.00 -10.94 6.34
N LEU A 99 2.37 -9.76 6.36
CA LEU A 99 2.59 -8.73 7.37
C LEU A 99 1.30 -8.54 8.17
N ARG A 100 1.19 -9.24 9.29
CA ARG A 100 -0.01 -9.21 10.13
C ARG A 100 0.26 -8.81 11.56
N THR A 101 1.44 -9.07 12.11
CA THR A 101 1.72 -8.76 13.53
C THR A 101 1.78 -7.25 13.75
N THR A 102 1.51 -6.80 14.98
CA THR A 102 1.48 -5.37 15.30
C THR A 102 2.82 -4.70 15.00
N HIS A 103 3.93 -5.37 15.38
CA HIS A 103 5.28 -4.90 15.07
C HIS A 103 5.52 -4.80 13.56
N GLN A 104 5.11 -5.81 12.78
CA GLN A 104 5.23 -5.78 11.31
C GLN A 104 4.45 -4.60 10.70
N LEU A 105 3.21 -4.37 11.15
CA LEU A 105 2.39 -3.26 10.67
C LEU A 105 2.99 -1.90 11.02
N GLN A 106 3.57 -1.75 12.21
CA GLN A 106 4.28 -0.52 12.61
C GLN A 106 5.52 -0.28 11.74
N THR A 107 6.33 -1.33 11.50
CA THR A 107 7.49 -1.21 10.60
C THR A 107 7.09 -0.86 9.17
N MET A 108 5.95 -1.40 8.70
CA MET A 108 5.38 -1.07 7.39
C MET A 108 4.90 0.39 7.33
N ALA A 109 4.20 0.86 8.36
CA ALA A 109 3.75 2.24 8.45
C ALA A 109 4.93 3.23 8.42
N LEU A 110 6.01 2.94 9.14
CA LEU A 110 7.23 3.75 9.10
C LEU A 110 7.86 3.76 7.70
N ALA A 111 7.93 2.61 7.04
CA ALA A 111 8.46 2.51 5.69
C ALA A 111 7.61 3.29 4.65
N ILE A 112 6.28 3.28 4.80
CA ILE A 112 5.35 4.08 3.98
C ILE A 112 5.65 5.58 4.17
N VAL A 113 5.85 6.04 5.41
CA VAL A 113 6.22 7.44 5.69
C VAL A 113 7.55 7.79 5.03
N GLY A 114 8.55 6.92 5.12
CA GLY A 114 9.85 7.11 4.45
C GLY A 114 9.72 7.25 2.94
N VAL A 115 8.95 6.39 2.28
CA VAL A 115 8.74 6.47 0.82
C VAL A 115 7.89 7.68 0.42
N ALA A 116 6.91 8.07 1.23
CA ALA A 116 6.17 9.31 1.01
C ALA A 116 7.08 10.54 1.13
N ALA A 117 8.07 10.52 2.03
CA ALA A 117 9.07 11.58 2.13
C ALA A 117 9.99 11.64 0.90
N VAL A 118 10.40 10.49 0.35
CA VAL A 118 11.13 10.42 -0.92
C VAL A 118 10.28 11.01 -2.06
N ALA A 119 9.00 10.62 -2.15
CA ALA A 119 8.06 11.18 -3.12
C ALA A 119 7.95 12.70 -2.97
N ALA A 120 7.91 13.22 -1.73
CA ALA A 120 7.86 14.66 -1.47
C ALA A 120 9.12 15.37 -1.97
N LEU A 121 10.30 14.81 -1.70
CA LEU A 121 11.57 15.37 -2.18
C LEU A 121 11.61 15.43 -3.72
N VAL A 122 11.18 14.35 -4.39
CA VAL A 122 11.12 14.31 -5.87
C VAL A 122 10.11 15.33 -6.39
N HIS A 123 8.92 15.38 -5.77
CA HIS A 123 7.88 16.34 -6.15
C HIS A 123 8.40 17.78 -6.08
N LEU A 124 9.05 18.16 -4.98
CA LEU A 124 9.66 19.48 -4.80
C LEU A 124 10.69 19.79 -5.90
N ARG A 125 11.60 18.86 -6.22
CA ARG A 125 12.60 19.05 -7.29
C ARG A 125 11.98 19.22 -8.67
N THR A 126 10.93 18.46 -8.97
CA THR A 126 10.25 18.56 -10.27
C THR A 126 9.38 19.82 -10.42
N SER A 127 9.00 20.45 -9.30
CA SER A 127 8.24 21.71 -9.26
C SER A 127 9.12 22.95 -9.48
N THR A 128 10.40 22.91 -9.11
CA THR A 128 11.32 24.05 -9.25
C THR A 128 12.00 24.14 -10.62
N SER A 129 11.95 23.08 -11.43
CA SER A 129 12.59 23.02 -12.76
C SER A 129 11.82 23.78 -13.87
N THR A 130 10.82 24.58 -13.51
CA THR A 130 9.96 25.34 -14.44
C THR A 130 10.28 26.85 -14.47
N ALA A 131 11.54 27.25 -14.22
CA ALA A 131 11.94 28.61 -14.57
C ALA A 131 12.15 28.67 -16.11
N PRO A 132 11.34 29.45 -16.86
CA PRO A 132 11.58 29.63 -18.29
C PRO A 132 12.89 30.39 -18.49
N THR A 133 13.77 29.86 -19.34
CA THR A 133 14.87 30.59 -19.99
C THR A 133 14.33 31.39 -21.17
#